data_AF-A0A2V8QLU6-F1
#
_entry.id   AF-A0A2V8QLU6-F1
#
_cell.length_a   1.000
_cell.length_b   1.000
_cell.length_c   1.000
_cell.angle_alpha   90.00
_cell.angle_beta   90.00
_cell.angle_gamma   90.00
#
_symmetry.space_group_name_H-M   'P 1'
#
loop_
_entity.id
_entity.type
_entity.pdbx_description
1 polymer ?
#
loop_
_entity_poly.entity_id
_entity_poly.type
_entity_poly.pdbx_seq_one_letter_code
_entity_poly.pdbx_strand_id
1 'polypeptide(L)'
;EINAAEYGQAPPGFDFLVTGHESFGQVEAVGSEVTHVKPGDYVVATVRRPGHSIYDLIGTSDMTTDSVYYERGINLLHGYLAEYYVDDAEFIVKIPQGLKEVGVLLEPMTVVQKGITQAYEIQRRLRVWKPKRAAVMGAGTIGLLATLVLTLRGLEVITFGKTPKPYLNSDLIEALGATYVTSDELPVAESPKRYEGGFDLIFEATGYSPIVFDSMQALAKNGVLVLSSVTGGDRRVEVPADKINLGFVLGNKVMVGTVNANREYFEAGVRDMSQAELEYPGWLSRLLTHPVRGLENYRELLDKLTNAKDAIKVYCQVAE
;
A
#
# COMPACT_ATOMS: atom_id res chain seq x y z
N GLU A 1 -9.94 3.51 -13.62
CA GLU A 1 -10.76 4.34 -12.71
C GLU A 1 -10.34 5.82 -12.72
N ILE A 2 -9.37 6.29 -11.94
CA ILE A 2 -9.04 7.75 -11.89
C ILE A 2 -8.60 8.31 -13.25
N ASN A 3 -7.65 7.66 -13.93
CA ASN A 3 -7.18 8.11 -15.25
C ASN A 3 -8.26 8.05 -16.34
N ALA A 4 -9.28 7.21 -16.15
CA ALA A 4 -10.42 7.07 -17.05
C ALA A 4 -11.61 7.98 -16.66
N ALA A 5 -11.44 8.81 -15.62
CA ALA A 5 -12.49 9.64 -15.02
C ALA A 5 -13.74 8.87 -14.56
N GLU A 6 -13.58 7.58 -14.24
CA GLU A 6 -14.65 6.74 -13.68
C GLU A 6 -14.76 6.91 -12.16
N TYR A 7 -13.73 7.46 -11.52
CA TYR A 7 -13.66 7.77 -10.10
C TYR A 7 -12.83 9.04 -9.87
N GLY A 8 -13.22 9.82 -8.87
CA GLY A 8 -12.59 11.09 -8.52
C GLY A 8 -13.41 12.32 -8.96
N GLN A 9 -13.26 13.42 -8.22
CA GLN A 9 -14.04 14.64 -8.42
C GLN A 9 -13.12 15.87 -8.36
N ALA A 10 -13.34 16.83 -9.25
CA ALA A 10 -12.63 18.11 -9.25
C ALA A 10 -12.98 18.95 -8.00
N PRO A 11 -12.07 19.84 -7.55
CA PRO A 11 -12.38 20.80 -6.50
C PRO A 11 -13.51 21.76 -6.89
N PRO A 12 -14.25 22.32 -5.92
CA PRO A 12 -15.25 23.34 -6.20
C PRO A 12 -14.68 24.51 -7.00
N GLY A 13 -15.38 24.88 -8.08
CA GLY A 13 -14.96 25.97 -8.97
C GLY A 13 -14.07 25.55 -10.14
N PHE A 14 -13.72 24.26 -10.26
CA PHE A 14 -12.92 23.72 -11.36
C PHE A 14 -13.69 22.64 -12.12
N ASP A 15 -13.48 22.58 -13.43
CA ASP A 15 -13.96 21.53 -14.33
C ASP A 15 -12.89 20.48 -14.65
N PHE A 16 -11.70 20.62 -14.05
CA PHE A 16 -10.58 19.68 -14.18
C PHE A 16 -10.01 19.29 -12.81
N LEU A 17 -9.26 18.19 -12.79
CA LEU A 17 -8.52 17.71 -11.62
C LEU A 17 -7.07 17.48 -12.03
N VAL A 18 -6.12 18.22 -11.45
CA VAL A 18 -4.71 17.81 -11.47
C VAL A 18 -4.61 16.49 -10.69
N THR A 19 -4.14 15.43 -11.33
CA THR A 19 -4.06 14.09 -10.72
C THR A 19 -2.75 13.89 -9.94
N GLY A 20 -2.53 12.67 -9.44
CA GLY A 20 -1.32 12.29 -8.71
C GLY A 20 -1.44 12.54 -7.21
N HIS A 21 -1.44 11.47 -6.42
CA HIS A 21 -1.45 11.51 -4.96
C HIS A 21 -0.14 11.02 -4.34
N GLU A 22 0.69 10.34 -5.12
CA GLU A 22 2.00 9.83 -4.71
C GLU A 22 3.07 10.85 -5.11
N SER A 23 3.52 11.67 -4.16
CA SER A 23 4.50 12.73 -4.42
C SER A 23 5.79 12.53 -3.66
N PHE A 24 6.89 12.94 -4.27
CA PHE A 24 8.18 13.11 -3.64
C PHE A 24 8.83 14.36 -4.23
N GLY A 25 9.33 15.23 -3.38
CA GLY A 25 9.92 16.49 -3.82
C GLY A 25 10.85 17.11 -2.79
N GLN A 26 11.32 18.29 -3.10
CA GLN A 26 12.18 19.09 -2.24
C GLN A 26 11.44 20.34 -1.77
N VAL A 27 11.64 20.72 -0.51
CA VAL A 27 11.12 21.98 0.02
C VAL A 27 11.87 23.14 -0.63
N GLU A 28 11.14 24.02 -1.31
CA GLU A 28 11.68 25.24 -1.92
C GLU A 28 11.69 26.41 -0.91
N ALA A 29 10.55 26.62 -0.25
CA ALA A 29 10.35 27.69 0.73
C ALA A 29 9.40 27.23 1.83
N VAL A 30 9.44 27.91 2.99
CA VAL A 30 8.55 27.64 4.12
C VAL A 30 8.00 28.94 4.70
N GLY A 31 6.79 28.88 5.26
CA GLY A 31 6.22 29.98 6.03
C GLY A 31 7.02 30.26 7.31
N SER A 32 6.89 31.47 7.86
CA SER A 32 7.69 31.92 9.02
C SER A 32 7.48 31.11 10.30
N GLU A 33 6.35 30.40 10.42
CA GLU A 33 6.00 29.58 11.59
C GLU A 33 6.35 28.10 11.42
N VAL A 34 6.83 27.69 10.24
CA VAL A 34 7.20 26.29 9.96
C VAL A 34 8.57 26.00 10.54
N THR A 35 8.69 24.93 11.34
CA THR A 35 9.92 24.63 12.11
C THR A 35 10.49 23.23 11.89
N HIS A 36 9.71 22.27 11.38
CA HIS A 36 10.13 20.86 11.22
C HIS A 36 10.73 20.50 9.85
N VAL A 37 10.56 21.38 8.87
CA VAL A 37 11.19 21.27 7.53
C VAL A 37 11.80 22.60 7.14
N LYS A 38 12.80 22.56 6.25
CA LYS A 38 13.49 23.75 5.72
C LYS A 38 13.80 23.58 4.23
N PRO A 39 14.10 24.69 3.50
CA PRO A 39 14.55 24.59 2.12
C PRO A 39 15.67 23.57 1.93
N GLY A 40 15.54 22.76 0.88
CA GLY A 40 16.46 21.66 0.57
C GLY A 40 16.12 20.30 1.19
N ASP A 41 15.23 20.23 2.18
CA ASP A 41 14.75 18.95 2.73
C ASP A 41 13.92 18.18 1.69
N TYR A 42 14.11 16.87 1.62
CA TYR A 42 13.24 15.98 0.85
C TYR A 42 11.97 15.63 1.63
N VAL A 43 10.84 15.60 0.94
CA VAL A 43 9.53 15.42 1.57
C VAL A 43 8.56 14.61 0.70
N VAL A 44 7.58 14.02 1.36
CA VAL A 44 6.39 13.40 0.77
C VAL A 44 5.17 14.04 1.42
N ALA A 45 4.15 14.36 0.64
CA ALA A 45 2.91 14.92 1.17
C ALA A 45 1.86 13.83 1.41
N THR A 46 1.11 13.94 2.52
CA THR A 46 -0.01 13.02 2.80
C THR A 46 -1.18 13.28 1.86
N VAL A 47 -2.07 12.29 1.67
CA VAL A 47 -3.13 12.37 0.65
C VAL A 47 -4.45 12.92 1.19
N ARG A 48 -4.94 12.36 2.29
CA ARG A 48 -6.26 12.72 2.85
C ARG A 48 -6.17 13.98 3.70
N ARG A 49 -7.21 14.81 3.63
CA ARG A 49 -7.35 16.03 4.45
C ARG A 49 -8.47 15.89 5.47
N PRO A 50 -8.31 16.52 6.66
CA PRO A 50 -9.30 16.44 7.72
C PRO A 50 -10.61 17.10 7.30
N GLY A 51 -11.72 16.43 7.61
CA GLY A 51 -13.07 16.99 7.62
C GLY A 51 -13.46 17.49 9.02
N HIS A 52 -14.62 17.06 9.49
CA HIS A 52 -15.25 17.47 10.73
C HIS A 52 -15.41 16.33 11.75
N SER A 53 -15.14 15.08 11.36
CA SER A 53 -15.33 13.94 12.25
C SER A 53 -14.33 13.96 13.42
N ILE A 54 -14.63 13.20 14.48
CA ILE A 54 -13.71 13.05 15.62
C ILE A 54 -12.34 12.50 15.19
N TYR A 55 -12.31 11.66 14.16
CA TYR A 55 -11.06 11.07 13.64
C TYR A 55 -10.18 12.11 12.95
N ASP A 56 -10.79 13.09 12.29
CA ASP A 56 -10.09 14.22 11.67
C ASP A 56 -9.45 15.11 12.73
N LEU A 57 -10.17 15.40 13.82
CA LEU A 57 -9.68 16.23 14.94
C LEU A 57 -8.47 15.64 15.67
N ILE A 58 -8.31 14.32 15.63
CA ILE A 58 -7.18 13.61 16.27
C ILE A 58 -6.09 13.22 15.26
N GLY A 59 -6.15 13.74 14.02
CA GLY A 59 -5.11 13.51 13.00
C GLY A 59 -5.17 12.13 12.33
N THR A 60 -6.31 11.44 12.41
CA THR A 60 -6.58 10.12 11.79
C THR A 60 -7.64 10.22 10.71
N SER A 61 -7.49 11.20 9.80
CA SER A 61 -8.44 11.45 8.71
C SER A 61 -8.65 10.25 7.78
N ASP A 62 -7.71 9.31 7.76
CA ASP A 62 -7.83 8.00 7.10
C ASP A 62 -8.97 7.13 7.65
N MET A 63 -9.50 7.45 8.83
CA MET A 63 -10.63 6.79 9.50
C MET A 63 -11.88 7.69 9.59
N THR A 64 -11.92 8.80 8.84
CA THR A 64 -13.05 9.74 8.88
C THR A 64 -14.40 9.05 8.68
N THR A 65 -15.40 9.51 9.42
CA THR A 65 -16.80 9.08 9.26
C THR A 65 -17.59 10.02 8.37
N ASP A 66 -16.97 11.09 7.88
CA ASP A 66 -17.65 12.04 7.02
C ASP A 66 -17.96 11.39 5.68
N SER A 67 -19.20 11.60 5.21
CA SER A 67 -19.61 11.12 3.88
C SER A 67 -18.86 11.82 2.74
N VAL A 68 -18.37 13.03 2.99
CA VAL A 68 -17.53 13.80 2.08
C VAL A 68 -16.13 13.79 2.65
N TYR A 69 -15.17 13.29 1.87
CA TYR A 69 -13.76 13.25 2.22
C TYR A 69 -12.94 13.93 1.12
N TYR A 70 -11.76 14.39 1.49
CA TYR A 70 -10.91 15.20 0.62
C TYR A 70 -9.58 14.49 0.42
N GLU A 71 -9.20 14.27 -0.84
CA GLU A 71 -7.99 13.54 -1.20
C GLU A 71 -7.29 14.24 -2.37
N ARG A 72 -6.04 14.65 -2.14
CA ARG A 72 -5.22 15.32 -3.15
C ARG A 72 -5.05 14.42 -4.37
N GLY A 73 -5.45 14.92 -5.53
CA GLY A 73 -5.29 14.22 -6.81
C GLY A 73 -6.31 13.11 -7.05
N ILE A 74 -7.32 13.00 -6.19
CA ILE A 74 -8.38 12.00 -6.27
C ILE A 74 -9.75 12.67 -6.12
N ASN A 75 -10.04 13.30 -4.98
CA ASN A 75 -11.38 13.79 -4.66
C ASN A 75 -11.34 15.19 -4.05
N LEU A 76 -11.98 16.14 -4.73
CA LEU A 76 -12.23 17.52 -4.31
C LEU A 76 -10.99 18.37 -4.04
N LEU A 77 -9.78 17.84 -4.25
CA LEU A 77 -8.51 18.56 -4.10
C LEU A 77 -7.57 18.21 -5.26
N HIS A 78 -6.97 19.22 -5.88
CA HIS A 78 -5.91 19.02 -6.86
C HIS A 78 -4.74 18.22 -6.27
N GLY A 79 -4.12 17.41 -7.11
CA GLY A 79 -3.02 16.54 -6.74
C GLY A 79 -1.66 17.20 -6.84
N TYR A 80 -0.66 16.34 -6.98
CA TYR A 80 0.76 16.69 -6.94
C TYR A 80 1.49 16.46 -8.26
N LEU A 81 0.81 16.02 -9.33
CA LEU A 81 1.42 15.89 -10.65
C LEU A 81 1.56 17.28 -11.31
N ALA A 82 2.41 18.10 -10.73
CA ALA A 82 2.70 19.48 -11.07
C ALA A 82 4.16 19.82 -10.73
N GLU A 83 4.69 20.89 -11.33
CA GLU A 83 6.07 21.36 -11.05
C GLU A 83 6.24 21.84 -9.60
N TYR A 84 5.22 22.52 -9.08
CA TYR A 84 5.20 23.05 -7.72
C TYR A 84 3.81 22.89 -7.11
N TYR A 85 3.77 22.72 -5.79
CA TYR A 85 2.56 22.85 -4.99
C TYR A 85 2.87 23.50 -3.65
N VAL A 86 1.85 24.10 -3.04
CA VAL A 86 1.89 24.61 -1.67
C VAL A 86 0.92 23.76 -0.85
N ASP A 87 1.34 23.38 0.36
CA ASP A 87 0.53 22.62 1.30
C ASP A 87 0.83 23.05 2.74
N ASP A 88 -0.08 22.70 3.65
CA ASP A 88 0.14 22.94 5.07
C ASP A 88 1.22 22.00 5.60
N ALA A 89 2.12 22.55 6.40
CA ALA A 89 3.32 21.85 6.82
C ALA A 89 3.01 20.58 7.68
N GLU A 90 1.82 20.51 8.29
CA GLU A 90 1.35 19.32 9.01
C GLU A 90 1.25 18.07 8.10
N PHE A 91 0.91 18.27 6.82
CA PHE A 91 0.77 17.21 5.81
C PHE A 91 2.08 16.88 5.10
N ILE A 92 3.17 17.53 5.47
CA ILE A 92 4.49 17.32 4.87
C ILE A 92 5.33 16.43 5.77
N VAL A 93 5.68 15.24 5.26
CA VAL A 93 6.51 14.26 5.96
C VAL A 93 7.94 14.30 5.40
N LYS A 94 8.90 14.49 6.30
CA LYS A 94 10.32 14.58 5.95
C LYS A 94 10.90 13.22 5.59
N ILE A 95 11.68 13.18 4.51
CA ILE A 95 12.41 12.03 4.02
C ILE A 95 13.90 12.19 4.34
N PRO A 96 14.54 11.20 4.99
CA PRO A 96 15.99 11.18 5.16
C PRO A 96 16.74 11.22 3.82
N GLN A 97 17.89 11.89 3.78
CA GLN A 97 18.73 12.02 2.58
C GLN A 97 19.04 10.67 1.91
N GLY A 98 19.25 9.61 2.70
CA GLY A 98 19.56 8.27 2.20
C GLY A 98 18.42 7.62 1.41
N LEU A 99 17.18 8.12 1.55
CA LEU A 99 16.01 7.61 0.84
C LEU A 99 15.63 8.44 -0.39
N LYS A 100 16.43 9.43 -0.80
CA LYS A 100 16.07 10.36 -1.88
C LYS A 100 15.70 9.67 -3.20
N GLU A 101 16.36 8.56 -3.53
CA GLU A 101 16.13 7.83 -4.78
C GLU A 101 14.84 7.01 -4.77
N VAL A 102 14.31 6.71 -3.58
CA VAL A 102 13.17 5.79 -3.38
C VAL A 102 12.01 6.43 -2.65
N GLY A 103 12.10 7.70 -2.26
CA GLY A 103 11.14 8.39 -1.40
C GLY A 103 9.72 8.41 -1.95
N VAL A 104 9.55 8.36 -3.28
CA VAL A 104 8.23 8.27 -3.95
C VAL A 104 7.47 6.98 -3.60
N LEU A 105 8.17 5.93 -3.13
CA LEU A 105 7.55 4.70 -2.64
C LEU A 105 6.94 4.85 -1.23
N LEU A 106 7.12 5.99 -0.55
CA LEU A 106 6.58 6.14 0.80
C LEU A 106 5.05 6.15 0.81
N GLU A 107 4.39 6.83 -0.13
CA GLU A 107 2.93 6.85 -0.19
C GLU A 107 2.35 5.43 -0.29
N PRO A 108 2.72 4.58 -1.27
CA PRO A 108 2.15 3.23 -1.35
C PRO A 108 2.60 2.33 -0.19
N MET A 109 3.77 2.60 0.41
CA MET A 109 4.23 1.92 1.63
C MET A 109 3.25 2.18 2.79
N THR A 110 2.64 3.36 2.87
CA THR A 110 1.78 3.71 4.01
C THR A 110 0.52 2.85 4.12
N VAL A 111 -0.05 2.42 2.99
CA VAL A 111 -1.22 1.52 2.96
C VAL A 111 -0.85 0.16 3.57
N VAL A 112 0.36 -0.33 3.27
CA VAL A 112 0.92 -1.56 3.85
C VAL A 112 1.17 -1.38 5.34
N GLN A 113 1.79 -0.27 5.74
CA GLN A 113 2.07 0.06 7.14
C GLN A 113 0.80 0.10 7.98
N LYS A 114 -0.24 0.80 7.51
CA LYS A 114 -1.54 0.85 8.18
C LYS A 114 -2.11 -0.55 8.37
N GLY A 115 -2.22 -1.32 7.28
CA GLY A 115 -2.84 -2.64 7.31
C GLY A 115 -2.14 -3.60 8.27
N ILE A 116 -0.81 -3.65 8.22
CA ILE A 116 -0.02 -4.50 9.13
C ILE A 116 -0.10 -3.98 10.56
N THR A 117 0.03 -2.68 10.80
CA THR A 117 -0.04 -2.11 12.16
C THR A 117 -1.40 -2.39 12.81
N GLN A 118 -2.51 -2.16 12.09
CA GLN A 118 -3.85 -2.45 12.58
C GLN A 118 -4.05 -3.96 12.84
N ALA A 119 -3.46 -4.83 12.02
CA ALA A 119 -3.48 -6.27 12.26
C ALA A 119 -2.83 -6.62 13.61
N TYR A 120 -1.67 -6.03 13.94
CA TYR A 120 -1.03 -6.22 15.24
C TYR A 120 -1.84 -5.62 16.40
N GLU A 121 -2.41 -4.42 16.23
CA GLU A 121 -3.24 -3.78 17.27
C GLU A 121 -4.49 -4.59 17.61
N ILE A 122 -5.23 -5.07 16.59
CA ILE A 122 -6.39 -5.96 16.77
C ILE A 122 -6.00 -7.21 17.56
N GLN A 123 -4.84 -7.76 17.26
CA GLN A 123 -4.37 -9.02 17.82
C GLN A 123 -3.88 -8.89 19.27
N ARG A 124 -3.75 -7.66 19.80
CA ARG A 124 -3.54 -7.44 21.24
C ARG A 124 -4.63 -8.08 22.10
N ARG A 125 -5.82 -8.34 21.54
CA ARG A 125 -6.90 -9.12 22.19
C ARG A 125 -6.46 -10.49 22.68
N LEU A 126 -5.43 -11.10 22.07
CA LEU A 126 -4.90 -12.41 22.44
C LEU A 126 -3.90 -12.36 23.58
N ARG A 127 -3.43 -11.16 23.95
CA ARG A 127 -2.39 -10.86 24.97
C ARG A 127 -0.99 -11.42 24.67
N VAL A 128 -0.89 -12.56 23.98
CA VAL A 128 0.36 -13.26 23.64
C VAL A 128 0.35 -13.77 22.19
N TRP A 129 0.12 -12.88 21.24
CA TRP A 129 0.20 -13.23 19.81
C TRP A 129 1.64 -13.16 19.31
N LYS A 130 2.12 -14.26 18.72
CA LYS A 130 3.47 -14.39 18.14
C LYS A 130 3.35 -15.01 16.74
N PRO A 131 2.96 -14.23 15.72
CA PRO A 131 2.84 -14.75 14.36
C PRO A 131 4.20 -15.28 13.90
N LYS A 132 4.17 -16.38 13.15
CA LYS A 132 5.35 -17.01 12.56
C LYS A 132 5.32 -16.94 11.05
N ARG A 133 4.15 -17.13 10.45
CA ARG A 133 4.01 -17.21 8.99
C ARG A 133 2.99 -16.23 8.47
N ALA A 134 3.37 -15.53 7.41
CA ALA A 134 2.47 -14.66 6.68
C ALA A 134 2.33 -15.09 5.22
N ALA A 135 1.16 -14.79 4.64
CA ALA A 135 0.99 -14.86 3.20
C ALA A 135 0.62 -13.50 2.63
N VAL A 136 1.13 -13.22 1.43
CA VAL A 136 0.78 -12.02 0.65
C VAL A 136 0.10 -12.47 -0.62
N MET A 137 -1.14 -12.03 -0.83
CA MET A 137 -1.87 -12.31 -2.07
C MET A 137 -1.61 -11.17 -3.05
N GLY A 138 -0.91 -11.47 -4.14
CA GLY A 138 -0.52 -10.50 -5.15
C GLY A 138 0.97 -10.18 -5.08
N ALA A 139 1.58 -10.04 -6.26
CA ALA A 139 3.01 -9.73 -6.41
C ALA A 139 3.25 -8.42 -7.17
N GLY A 140 2.23 -7.54 -7.22
CA GLY A 140 2.40 -6.16 -7.68
C GLY A 140 3.04 -5.29 -6.60
N THR A 141 3.07 -3.97 -6.79
CA THR A 141 3.75 -3.01 -5.90
C THR A 141 3.36 -3.15 -4.43
N ILE A 142 2.06 -3.17 -4.12
CA ILE A 142 1.58 -3.34 -2.74
C ILE A 142 1.98 -4.71 -2.18
N GLY A 143 1.93 -5.76 -2.99
CA GLY A 143 2.37 -7.10 -2.60
C GLY A 143 3.86 -7.15 -2.29
N LEU A 144 4.71 -6.57 -3.15
CA LEU A 144 6.16 -6.47 -2.94
C LEU A 144 6.49 -5.71 -1.64
N LEU A 145 5.85 -4.57 -1.41
CA LEU A 145 6.05 -3.78 -0.19
C LEU A 145 5.53 -4.52 1.06
N ALA A 146 4.39 -5.21 0.97
CA ALA A 146 3.88 -6.05 2.06
C ALA A 146 4.83 -7.21 2.40
N THR A 147 5.37 -7.86 1.38
CA THR A 147 6.38 -8.91 1.55
C THR A 147 7.62 -8.36 2.26
N LEU A 148 8.14 -7.21 1.83
CA LEU A 148 9.25 -6.54 2.50
C LEU A 148 8.95 -6.28 3.98
N VAL A 149 7.84 -5.61 4.30
CA VAL A 149 7.51 -5.24 5.69
C VAL A 149 7.31 -6.47 6.57
N LEU A 150 6.62 -7.51 6.08
CA LEU A 150 6.40 -8.74 6.85
C LEU A 150 7.71 -9.52 7.08
N THR A 151 8.62 -9.52 6.10
CA THR A 151 9.98 -10.07 6.27
C THR A 151 10.78 -9.29 7.31
N LEU A 152 10.73 -7.94 7.30
CA LEU A 152 11.37 -7.11 8.32
C LEU A 152 10.80 -7.34 9.73
N ARG A 153 9.56 -7.83 9.85
CA ARG A 153 8.98 -8.30 11.13
C ARG A 153 9.43 -9.71 11.52
N GLY A 154 10.31 -10.33 10.75
CA GLY A 154 10.89 -11.65 11.01
C GLY A 154 9.95 -12.82 10.71
N LEU A 155 8.93 -12.61 9.87
CA LEU A 155 7.97 -13.66 9.52
C LEU A 155 8.48 -14.50 8.35
N GLU A 156 8.09 -15.78 8.32
CA GLU A 156 8.19 -16.61 7.13
C GLU A 156 7.11 -16.15 6.15
N VAL A 157 7.51 -15.52 5.03
CA VAL A 157 6.56 -14.93 4.07
C VAL A 157 6.43 -15.77 2.81
N ILE A 158 5.19 -16.09 2.43
CA ILE A 158 4.84 -16.74 1.17
C ILE A 158 4.02 -15.76 0.33
N THR A 159 4.54 -15.35 -0.82
CA THR A 159 3.83 -14.47 -1.75
C THR A 159 3.22 -15.28 -2.88
N PHE A 160 1.92 -15.11 -3.09
CA PHE A 160 1.17 -15.78 -4.15
C PHE A 160 1.00 -14.83 -5.34
N GLY A 161 1.28 -15.34 -6.54
CA GLY A 161 1.01 -14.63 -7.79
C GLY A 161 0.46 -15.54 -8.88
N LYS A 162 0.32 -14.98 -10.09
CA LYS A 162 -0.16 -15.71 -11.28
C LYS A 162 0.93 -15.97 -12.31
N THR A 163 1.96 -15.14 -12.35
CA THR A 163 3.00 -15.19 -13.37
C THR A 163 4.03 -16.27 -13.03
N PRO A 164 4.27 -17.26 -13.92
CA PRO A 164 5.31 -18.25 -13.70
C PRO A 164 6.70 -17.61 -13.60
N LYS A 165 7.58 -18.23 -12.79
CA LYS A 165 8.99 -17.86 -12.71
C LYS A 165 9.75 -18.25 -14.00
N PRO A 166 10.87 -17.59 -14.33
CA PRO A 166 11.43 -16.40 -13.65
C PRO A 166 10.83 -15.09 -14.20
N TYR A 167 10.63 -14.10 -13.32
CA TYR A 167 10.36 -12.71 -13.71
C TYR A 167 10.73 -11.76 -12.56
N LEU A 168 10.85 -10.46 -12.86
CA LEU A 168 11.40 -9.48 -11.92
C LEU A 168 10.77 -9.54 -10.52
N ASN A 169 9.45 -9.61 -10.41
CA ASN A 169 8.79 -9.55 -9.10
C ASN A 169 9.00 -10.85 -8.32
N SER A 170 9.07 -12.03 -8.97
CA SER A 170 9.46 -13.25 -8.25
C SER A 170 10.88 -13.16 -7.72
N ASP A 171 11.79 -12.62 -8.53
CA ASP A 171 13.21 -12.49 -8.14
C ASP A 171 13.36 -11.50 -6.98
N LEU A 172 12.58 -10.42 -6.97
CA LEU A 172 12.55 -9.45 -5.87
C LEU A 172 12.00 -10.07 -4.58
N ILE A 173 10.97 -10.90 -4.66
CA ILE A 173 10.41 -11.60 -3.50
C ILE A 173 11.44 -12.56 -2.90
N GLU A 174 12.10 -13.34 -3.76
CA GLU A 174 13.13 -14.30 -3.33
C GLU A 174 14.39 -13.61 -2.80
N ALA A 175 14.74 -12.43 -3.31
CA ALA A 175 15.84 -11.62 -2.79
C ALA A 175 15.63 -11.15 -1.34
N LEU A 176 14.38 -11.09 -0.86
CA LEU A 176 14.06 -10.83 0.54
C LEU A 176 14.17 -12.08 1.42
N GLY A 177 14.41 -13.26 0.85
CA GLY A 177 14.30 -14.55 1.54
C GLY A 177 12.86 -15.05 1.68
N ALA A 178 11.88 -14.39 1.05
CA ALA A 178 10.50 -14.87 1.00
C ALA A 178 10.32 -15.91 -0.12
N THR A 179 9.26 -16.72 -0.03
CA THR A 179 8.92 -17.72 -1.05
C THR A 179 7.89 -17.17 -2.03
N TYR A 180 8.17 -17.17 -3.33
CA TYR A 180 7.14 -16.96 -4.36
C TYR A 180 6.54 -18.29 -4.82
N VAL A 181 5.22 -18.35 -4.91
CA VAL A 181 4.47 -19.47 -5.51
C VAL A 181 3.40 -18.95 -6.46
N THR A 182 3.09 -19.72 -7.49
CA THR A 182 1.92 -19.43 -8.33
C THR A 182 0.67 -20.09 -7.76
N SER A 183 -0.50 -19.50 -8.02
CA SER A 183 -1.79 -20.10 -7.66
C SER A 183 -2.06 -21.44 -8.35
N ASP A 184 -1.42 -21.69 -9.48
CA ASP A 184 -1.55 -22.94 -10.24
C ASP A 184 -0.73 -24.07 -9.59
N GLU A 185 0.45 -23.75 -9.06
CA GLU A 185 1.29 -24.70 -8.32
C GLU A 185 0.71 -25.02 -6.93
N LEU A 186 0.16 -24.02 -6.26
CA LEU A 186 -0.43 -24.17 -4.94
C LEU A 186 -1.69 -23.30 -4.81
N PRO A 187 -2.89 -23.90 -4.96
CA PRO A 187 -4.13 -23.21 -4.68
C PRO A 187 -4.16 -22.69 -3.23
N VAL A 188 -4.56 -21.42 -3.03
CA VAL A 188 -4.54 -20.76 -1.72
C VAL A 188 -5.35 -21.53 -0.69
N ALA A 189 -6.56 -21.99 -1.02
CA ALA A 189 -7.42 -22.75 -0.12
C ALA A 189 -6.82 -24.14 0.29
N GLU A 190 -5.84 -24.65 -0.47
CA GLU A 190 -5.15 -25.90 -0.20
C GLU A 190 -3.82 -25.72 0.55
N SER A 191 -3.30 -24.49 0.57
CA SER A 191 -2.06 -24.15 1.26
C SER A 191 -1.96 -24.58 2.74
N PRO A 192 -3.06 -24.68 3.55
CA PRO A 192 -2.95 -25.18 4.92
C PRO A 192 -2.44 -26.61 5.05
N LYS A 193 -2.57 -27.44 4.00
CA LYS A 193 -2.01 -28.80 3.96
C LYS A 193 -0.48 -28.77 3.93
N ARG A 194 0.09 -27.80 3.20
CA ARG A 194 1.53 -27.61 3.04
C ARG A 194 2.15 -26.84 4.20
N TYR A 195 1.42 -25.86 4.74
CA TYR A 195 1.89 -24.95 5.79
C TYR A 195 1.25 -25.25 7.15
N GLU A 196 0.98 -26.53 7.43
CA GLU A 196 0.61 -27.06 8.75
C GLU A 196 -0.39 -26.19 9.55
N GLY A 197 -1.52 -25.87 8.92
CA GLY A 197 -2.59 -25.09 9.57
C GLY A 197 -2.75 -23.65 9.09
N GLY A 198 -1.93 -23.20 8.12
CA GLY A 198 -2.14 -21.98 7.36
C GLY A 198 -1.23 -20.83 7.78
N PHE A 199 -1.77 -19.60 7.69
CA PHE A 199 -1.01 -18.36 7.91
C PHE A 199 -1.56 -17.56 9.08
N ASP A 200 -0.69 -17.03 9.94
CA ASP A 200 -1.09 -16.20 11.08
C ASP A 200 -1.55 -14.81 10.63
N LEU A 201 -0.97 -14.30 9.55
CA LEU A 201 -1.32 -13.03 8.91
C LEU A 201 -1.44 -13.25 7.41
N ILE A 202 -2.53 -12.80 6.80
CA ILE A 202 -2.64 -12.74 5.34
C ILE A 202 -2.86 -11.28 4.94
N PHE A 203 -2.06 -10.79 3.99
CA PHE A 203 -2.23 -9.46 3.39
C PHE A 203 -2.74 -9.61 1.96
N GLU A 204 -3.96 -9.19 1.71
CA GLU A 204 -4.62 -9.33 0.40
C GLU A 204 -4.50 -8.03 -0.41
N ALA A 205 -3.84 -8.11 -1.57
CA ALA A 205 -3.52 -6.97 -2.44
C ALA A 205 -3.62 -7.33 -3.94
N THR A 206 -4.56 -8.18 -4.33
CA THR A 206 -4.71 -8.68 -5.71
C THR A 206 -5.67 -7.87 -6.58
N GLY A 207 -6.61 -7.12 -6.00
CA GLY A 207 -7.75 -6.58 -6.74
C GLY A 207 -8.75 -7.65 -7.22
N TYR A 208 -8.63 -8.90 -6.77
CA TYR A 208 -9.44 -10.03 -7.24
C TYR A 208 -10.28 -10.63 -6.10
N SER A 209 -11.52 -10.14 -5.95
CA SER A 209 -12.39 -10.46 -4.81
C SER A 209 -12.56 -11.95 -4.46
N PRO A 210 -12.54 -12.93 -5.39
CA PRO A 210 -12.65 -14.34 -5.00
C PRO A 210 -11.49 -14.85 -4.14
N ILE A 211 -10.28 -14.27 -4.29
CA ILE A 211 -9.11 -14.71 -3.50
C ILE A 211 -9.31 -14.47 -2.00
N VAL A 212 -10.18 -13.53 -1.63
CA VAL A 212 -10.51 -13.22 -0.23
C VAL A 212 -11.10 -14.46 0.46
N PHE A 213 -11.99 -15.19 -0.21
CA PHE A 213 -12.64 -16.38 0.36
C PHE A 213 -11.71 -17.60 0.43
N ASP A 214 -10.77 -17.71 -0.51
CA ASP A 214 -9.71 -18.72 -0.40
C ASP A 214 -8.75 -18.37 0.74
N SER A 215 -8.42 -17.08 0.91
CA SER A 215 -7.60 -16.57 2.01
C SER A 215 -8.24 -16.83 3.37
N MET A 216 -9.57 -16.66 3.49
CA MET A 216 -10.34 -17.01 4.70
C MET A 216 -10.15 -18.48 5.13
N GLN A 217 -10.07 -19.37 4.14
CA GLN A 217 -9.84 -20.80 4.37
C GLN A 217 -8.36 -21.09 4.69
N ALA A 218 -7.44 -20.33 4.10
CA ALA A 218 -6.00 -20.43 4.34
C ALA A 218 -5.54 -19.82 5.67
N LEU A 219 -6.35 -18.95 6.27
CA LEU A 219 -6.03 -18.26 7.51
C LEU A 219 -6.00 -19.22 8.71
N ALA A 220 -4.94 -19.18 9.50
CA ALA A 220 -4.78 -20.01 10.69
C ALA A 220 -5.76 -19.62 11.81
N LYS A 221 -5.84 -20.47 12.84
CA LYS A 221 -6.52 -20.09 14.09
C LYS A 221 -5.81 -18.88 14.69
N ASN A 222 -6.60 -18.00 15.30
CA ASN A 222 -6.19 -16.72 15.82
C ASN A 222 -5.54 -15.82 14.76
N GLY A 223 -5.68 -16.11 13.47
CA GLY A 223 -5.08 -15.32 12.41
C GLY A 223 -5.88 -14.06 12.07
N VAL A 224 -5.22 -13.15 11.35
CA VAL A 224 -5.80 -11.92 10.81
C VAL A 224 -5.60 -11.81 9.30
N LEU A 225 -6.69 -11.58 8.58
CA LEU A 225 -6.71 -11.29 7.13
C LEU A 225 -6.92 -9.79 6.93
N VAL A 226 -5.94 -9.13 6.33
CA VAL A 226 -5.98 -7.72 5.95
C VAL A 226 -6.43 -7.60 4.50
N LEU A 227 -7.49 -6.84 4.24
CA LEU A 227 -8.00 -6.55 2.91
C LEU A 227 -7.57 -5.14 2.49
N SER A 228 -6.66 -5.05 1.51
CA SER A 228 -6.17 -3.78 0.97
C SER A 228 -6.74 -3.48 -0.42
N SER A 229 -7.21 -4.50 -1.13
CA SER A 229 -7.76 -4.35 -2.48
C SER A 229 -9.09 -3.59 -2.48
N VAL A 230 -9.21 -2.63 -3.39
CA VAL A 230 -10.48 -2.00 -3.77
C VAL A 230 -11.02 -2.71 -5.00
N THR A 231 -12.28 -3.17 -4.94
CA THR A 231 -12.95 -3.85 -6.06
C THR A 231 -14.30 -3.20 -6.33
N GLY A 232 -14.41 -2.46 -7.44
CA GLY A 232 -15.63 -1.73 -7.84
C GLY A 232 -16.63 -2.52 -8.70
N GLY A 233 -16.40 -3.82 -8.92
CA GLY A 233 -17.21 -4.65 -9.81
C GLY A 233 -18.36 -5.42 -9.14
N ASP A 234 -19.19 -6.08 -9.94
CA ASP A 234 -20.37 -6.86 -9.53
C ASP A 234 -20.14 -8.38 -9.51
N ARG A 235 -18.87 -8.81 -9.56
CA ARG A 235 -18.47 -10.22 -9.60
C ARG A 235 -19.07 -11.01 -8.44
N ARG A 236 -19.66 -12.16 -8.77
CA ARG A 236 -20.18 -13.13 -7.79
C ARG A 236 -19.40 -14.44 -7.85
N VAL A 237 -19.31 -15.13 -6.72
CA VAL A 237 -18.67 -16.44 -6.58
C VAL A 237 -19.44 -17.28 -5.56
N GLU A 238 -19.54 -18.58 -5.81
CA GLU A 238 -20.08 -19.53 -4.83
C GLU A 238 -18.99 -19.91 -3.83
N VAL A 239 -19.32 -19.89 -2.53
CA VAL A 239 -18.36 -20.15 -1.45
C VAL A 239 -18.92 -21.15 -0.45
N PRO A 240 -18.07 -21.95 0.21
CA PRO A 240 -18.50 -22.88 1.25
C PRO A 240 -18.79 -22.11 2.55
N ALA A 241 -19.93 -21.40 2.59
CA ALA A 241 -20.27 -20.43 3.63
C ALA A 241 -20.24 -21.03 5.05
N ASP A 242 -20.83 -22.22 5.25
CA ASP A 242 -20.84 -22.89 6.56
C ASP A 242 -19.43 -23.21 7.05
N LYS A 243 -18.55 -23.67 6.14
CA LYS A 243 -17.15 -23.98 6.46
C LYS A 243 -16.36 -22.73 6.84
N ILE A 244 -16.54 -21.64 6.09
CA ILE A 244 -15.90 -20.35 6.37
C ILE A 244 -16.38 -19.82 7.72
N ASN A 245 -17.69 -19.76 7.95
CA ASN A 245 -18.29 -19.31 9.19
C ASN A 245 -17.79 -20.13 10.39
N LEU A 246 -17.87 -21.45 10.31
CA LEU A 246 -17.38 -22.36 11.34
C LEU A 246 -15.89 -22.14 11.63
N GLY A 247 -15.08 -21.96 10.58
CA GLY A 247 -13.65 -21.69 10.69
C GLY A 247 -13.34 -20.37 11.39
N PHE A 248 -14.10 -19.30 11.13
CA PHE A 248 -13.94 -18.01 11.82
C PHE A 248 -14.32 -18.10 13.29
N VAL A 249 -15.49 -18.68 13.59
CA VAL A 249 -16.01 -18.79 14.95
C VAL A 249 -15.10 -19.67 15.82
N LEU A 250 -14.80 -20.90 15.38
CA LEU A 250 -13.97 -21.83 16.17
C LEU A 250 -12.48 -21.47 16.14
N GLY A 251 -12.06 -20.72 15.11
CA GLY A 251 -10.68 -20.27 14.95
C GLY A 251 -10.40 -18.93 15.59
N ASN A 252 -11.38 -18.21 16.15
CA ASN A 252 -11.22 -16.82 16.58
C ASN A 252 -10.55 -15.93 15.51
N LYS A 253 -10.87 -16.13 14.23
CA LYS A 253 -10.20 -15.42 13.13
C LYS A 253 -10.71 -13.98 13.01
N VAL A 254 -9.89 -13.07 12.48
CA VAL A 254 -10.29 -11.70 12.15
C VAL A 254 -10.08 -11.43 10.68
N MET A 255 -10.98 -10.64 10.10
CA MET A 255 -10.79 -9.98 8.82
C MET A 255 -10.98 -8.47 9.02
N VAL A 256 -10.08 -7.67 8.47
CA VAL A 256 -10.09 -6.22 8.60
C VAL A 256 -9.79 -5.57 7.26
N GLY A 257 -10.57 -4.55 6.90
CA GLY A 257 -10.29 -3.71 5.74
C GLY A 257 -9.32 -2.59 6.10
N THR A 258 -8.41 -2.26 5.19
CA THR A 258 -7.51 -1.11 5.29
C THR A 258 -7.61 -0.26 4.03
N VAL A 259 -7.60 1.07 4.20
CA VAL A 259 -7.61 2.04 3.11
C VAL A 259 -6.99 3.34 3.61
N ASN A 260 -6.25 4.05 2.75
CA ASN A 260 -5.61 5.32 3.08
C ASN A 260 -4.60 5.21 4.26
N ALA A 261 -4.01 6.31 4.71
CA ALA A 261 -3.08 6.36 5.82
C ALA A 261 -2.92 7.79 6.36
N ASN A 262 -2.81 7.93 7.69
CA ASN A 262 -2.39 9.17 8.35
C ASN A 262 -0.85 9.23 8.55
N ARG A 263 -0.39 10.37 9.07
CA ARG A 263 1.03 10.69 9.31
C ARG A 263 1.80 9.59 10.06
N GLU A 264 1.20 8.91 11.02
CA GLU A 264 1.89 7.86 11.79
C GLU A 264 2.42 6.75 10.88
N TYR A 265 1.63 6.36 9.87
CA TYR A 265 2.00 5.31 8.92
C TYR A 265 3.01 5.78 7.87
N PHE A 266 3.05 7.08 7.55
CA PHE A 266 4.15 7.67 6.79
C PHE A 266 5.46 7.60 7.59
N GLU A 267 5.43 7.97 8.87
CA GLU A 267 6.62 7.92 9.72
C GLU A 267 7.08 6.47 9.97
N ALA A 268 6.16 5.52 10.09
CA ALA A 268 6.46 4.09 10.11
C ALA A 268 7.10 3.62 8.79
N GLY A 269 6.55 4.06 7.65
CA GLY A 269 7.09 3.78 6.33
C GLY A 269 8.51 4.29 6.15
N VAL A 270 8.83 5.50 6.62
CA VAL A 270 10.21 6.04 6.60
C VAL A 270 11.17 5.15 7.39
N ARG A 271 10.76 4.68 8.58
CA ARG A 271 11.59 3.78 9.40
C ARG A 271 11.86 2.46 8.70
N ASP A 272 10.82 1.80 8.19
CA ASP A 272 10.97 0.50 7.52
C ASP A 272 11.69 0.63 6.18
N MET A 273 11.51 1.71 5.41
CA MET A 273 12.30 1.97 4.21
C MET A 273 13.77 2.21 4.54
N SER A 274 14.07 2.92 5.63
CA SER A 274 15.45 3.12 6.10
C SER A 274 16.10 1.81 6.50
N GLN A 275 15.36 0.94 7.21
CA GLN A 275 15.84 -0.41 7.55
C GLN A 275 16.02 -1.27 6.29
N ALA A 276 15.10 -1.20 5.34
CA ALA A 276 15.17 -1.95 4.08
C ALA A 276 16.41 -1.57 3.26
N GLU A 277 16.77 -0.29 3.16
CA GLU A 277 18.00 0.12 2.46
C GLU A 277 19.28 -0.36 3.17
N LEU A 278 19.23 -0.62 4.47
CA LEU A 278 20.36 -1.18 5.22
C LEU A 278 20.47 -2.71 5.06
N GLU A 279 19.35 -3.42 5.14
CA GLU A 279 19.33 -4.90 5.09
C GLU A 279 19.32 -5.45 3.65
N TYR A 280 18.68 -4.73 2.73
CA TYR A 280 18.53 -5.09 1.31
C TYR A 280 18.91 -3.91 0.39
N PRO A 281 20.18 -3.48 0.37
CA PRO A 281 20.59 -2.29 -0.38
C PRO A 281 20.18 -2.33 -1.85
N GLY A 282 19.51 -1.27 -2.32
CA GLY A 282 19.06 -1.15 -3.71
C GLY A 282 17.87 -2.03 -4.08
N TRP A 283 17.23 -2.71 -3.13
CA TRP A 283 16.02 -3.47 -3.41
C TRP A 283 14.85 -2.54 -3.77
N LEU A 284 14.64 -1.46 -3.01
CA LEU A 284 13.53 -0.52 -3.23
C LEU A 284 13.65 0.18 -4.58
N SER A 285 14.85 0.55 -5.01
CA SER A 285 15.05 1.23 -6.30
C SER A 285 14.68 0.35 -7.50
N ARG A 286 14.73 -0.99 -7.36
CA ARG A 286 14.29 -1.92 -8.41
C ARG A 286 12.77 -1.94 -8.62
N LEU A 287 11.97 -1.39 -7.69
CA LEU A 287 10.53 -1.22 -7.89
C LEU A 287 10.24 -0.04 -8.86
N LEU A 288 11.18 0.89 -9.02
CA LEU A 288 11.08 2.06 -9.91
C LEU A 288 11.39 1.70 -11.36
N THR A 289 10.47 0.96 -11.98
CA THR A 289 10.71 0.30 -13.28
C THR A 289 10.58 1.21 -14.51
N HIS A 290 9.63 2.13 -14.52
CA HIS A 290 9.22 2.83 -15.75
C HIS A 290 9.27 4.35 -15.54
N PRO A 291 10.47 4.96 -15.59
CA PRO A 291 10.59 6.42 -15.57
C PRO A 291 9.95 7.04 -16.80
N VAL A 292 9.35 8.21 -16.60
CA VAL A 292 8.99 9.18 -17.64
C VAL A 292 9.52 10.53 -17.19
N ARG A 293 10.34 11.17 -18.01
CA ARG A 293 10.92 12.47 -17.68
C ARG A 293 10.01 13.58 -18.21
N GLY A 294 9.73 14.57 -17.38
CA GLY A 294 8.98 15.76 -17.74
C GLY A 294 7.47 15.53 -17.87
N LEU A 295 6.70 16.54 -17.49
CA LEU A 295 5.23 16.53 -17.55
C LEU A 295 4.72 16.62 -19.00
N GLU A 296 5.53 17.12 -19.93
CA GLU A 296 5.22 17.17 -21.36
C GLU A 296 5.03 15.79 -21.98
N ASN A 297 5.62 14.74 -21.38
CA ASN A 297 5.51 13.35 -21.81
C ASN A 297 4.31 12.61 -21.15
N TYR A 298 3.27 13.35 -20.73
CA TYR A 298 2.09 12.77 -20.08
C TYR A 298 1.41 11.64 -20.87
N ARG A 299 1.46 11.66 -22.21
CA ARG A 299 0.90 10.56 -23.03
C ARG A 299 1.65 9.25 -22.82
N GLU A 300 2.98 9.31 -22.76
CA GLU A 300 3.82 8.16 -22.47
C GLU A 300 3.60 7.66 -21.03
N LEU A 301 3.48 8.60 -20.07
CA LEU A 301 3.16 8.29 -18.68
C LEU A 301 1.84 7.51 -18.56
N LEU A 302 0.76 8.00 -19.19
CA LEU A 302 -0.54 7.36 -19.16
C LEU A 302 -0.56 6.01 -19.89
N ASP A 303 0.15 5.90 -21.01
CA ASP A 303 0.30 4.64 -21.74
C ASP A 303 1.02 3.59 -20.87
N LYS A 304 2.17 3.93 -20.29
CA LYS A 304 2.90 3.04 -19.38
C LYS A 304 2.06 2.64 -18.17
N LEU A 305 1.35 3.58 -17.55
CA LEU A 305 0.48 3.31 -16.39
C LEU A 305 -0.65 2.32 -16.70
N THR A 306 -1.14 2.30 -17.94
CA THR A 306 -2.32 1.52 -18.32
C THR A 306 -1.97 0.22 -19.01
N ASN A 307 -0.90 0.21 -19.82
CA ASN A 307 -0.65 -0.85 -20.79
C ASN A 307 0.65 -1.64 -20.53
N ALA A 308 1.57 -1.14 -19.70
CA ALA A 308 2.82 -1.86 -19.41
C ALA A 308 2.53 -3.10 -18.55
N LYS A 309 2.88 -4.29 -19.06
CA LYS A 309 2.56 -5.58 -18.43
C LYS A 309 3.53 -5.99 -17.32
N ASP A 310 4.73 -5.42 -17.35
CA ASP A 310 5.86 -5.67 -16.45
C ASP A 310 6.14 -4.48 -15.53
N ALA A 311 5.26 -3.47 -15.51
CA ALA A 311 5.39 -2.34 -14.61
C ALA A 311 5.15 -2.73 -13.15
N ILE A 312 6.08 -2.32 -12.30
CA ILE A 312 5.88 -2.28 -10.84
C ILE A 312 5.47 -0.84 -10.48
N LYS A 313 6.40 0.10 -10.61
CA LYS A 313 6.14 1.53 -10.46
C LYS A 313 6.47 2.26 -11.76
N VAL A 314 5.46 2.90 -12.32
CA VAL A 314 5.64 3.97 -13.32
C VAL A 314 5.72 5.28 -12.55
N TYR A 315 6.69 6.12 -12.86
CA TYR A 315 6.89 7.38 -12.15
C TYR A 315 7.29 8.49 -13.10
N CYS A 316 6.84 9.71 -12.79
CA CYS A 316 7.19 10.91 -13.53
C CYS A 316 8.30 11.64 -12.78
N GLN A 317 9.44 11.85 -13.45
CA GLN A 317 10.50 12.72 -12.97
C GLN A 317 10.21 14.14 -13.46
N VAL A 318 9.68 14.97 -12.55
CA VAL A 318 9.24 16.34 -12.85
C VAL A 318 10.41 17.33 -12.83
N ALA A 319 11.43 17.08 -12.00
CA ALA A 319 12.64 17.88 -11.88
C ALA A 319 13.88 16.98 -11.74
N GLU A 320 15.06 17.56 -11.92
CA GLU A 320 16.36 16.87 -11.77
C GLU A 320 16.61 16.35 -10.35
#